data_AF-A0A4V2JA86-F1
#
_entry.id   AF-A0A4V2JA86-F1
#
_cell.length_a   1.000
_cell.length_b   1.000
_cell.length_c   1.000
_cell.angle_alpha   90.00
_cell.angle_beta   90.00
_cell.angle_gamma   90.00
#
_symmetry.space_group_name_H-M   'P 1'
#
loop_
_entity.id
_entity.type
_entity.pdbx_description
1 polymer ?
#
loop_
_entity_poly.entity_id
_entity_poly.type
_entity_poly.pdbx_seq_one_letter_code
_entity_poly.pdbx_strand_id
1 'polypeptide(L)'
;MERTKFLLVVTYLLFATSGYSQKTYLKITKSEQTNDYTMYPPGTKFELKNKHGYIVFKNSDTPGAILINENYTLYVYPSWKNSPDKFKLSEGKVEKLLTSHFSKSKVKKHLTISNGVTAEYTIHKSDKKPNKKNLKFKLSNGITFEYYDDKYYAYLNKKENYLQIKKQYIIESEIGTLKLSFNPNSGIVWWVFEENK
;
A
#
# COMPACT_ATOMS: atom_id res chain seq x y z
N MET A 1 -10.13 -28.07 -52.14
CA MET A 1 -11.00 -26.98 -51.64
C MET A 1 -11.22 -27.09 -50.12
N GLU A 2 -10.16 -27.39 -49.35
CA GLU A 2 -10.29 -27.66 -47.89
C GLU A 2 -9.28 -26.89 -47.01
N ARG A 3 -8.22 -26.29 -47.59
CA ARG A 3 -7.18 -25.60 -46.82
C ARG A 3 -7.56 -24.19 -46.37
N THR A 4 -8.61 -23.61 -46.97
CA THR A 4 -9.07 -22.24 -46.67
C THR A 4 -10.03 -22.15 -45.49
N LYS A 5 -10.65 -23.26 -45.06
CA LYS A 5 -11.59 -23.25 -43.92
C LYS A 5 -10.90 -23.33 -42.56
N PHE A 6 -9.66 -23.84 -42.51
CA PHE A 6 -8.91 -23.97 -41.26
C PHE A 6 -8.27 -22.65 -40.79
N LEU A 7 -8.06 -21.70 -41.70
CA LEU A 7 -7.42 -20.42 -41.38
C LEU A 7 -8.36 -19.42 -40.68
N LEU A 8 -9.68 -19.56 -40.84
CA LEU A 8 -10.68 -18.66 -40.25
C LEU A 8 -10.99 -18.94 -38.78
N VAL A 9 -10.65 -20.13 -38.27
CA VAL A 9 -10.93 -20.51 -36.87
C VAL A 9 -9.82 -20.05 -35.92
N VAL A 10 -8.59 -19.89 -36.41
CA VAL A 10 -7.44 -19.48 -35.57
C VAL A 10 -7.43 -17.96 -35.32
N THR A 11 -8.07 -17.15 -36.17
CA THR A 11 -8.10 -15.69 -36.02
C THR A 11 -9.04 -15.21 -34.91
N TYR A 12 -9.99 -16.02 -34.45
CA TYR A 12 -10.92 -15.64 -33.38
C TYR A 12 -10.37 -15.84 -31.95
N LEU A 13 -9.20 -16.46 -31.79
CA LEU A 13 -8.67 -16.84 -30.47
C LEU A 13 -7.70 -15.84 -29.83
N LEU A 14 -7.37 -14.73 -30.49
CA LEU A 14 -6.27 -13.83 -30.07
C LEU A 14 -6.70 -12.52 -29.38
N PHE A 15 -7.97 -12.32 -29.06
CA PHE A 15 -8.42 -11.18 -28.26
C PHE A 15 -8.67 -11.52 -26.78
N ALA A 16 -7.87 -12.41 -26.21
CA ALA A 16 -7.65 -12.43 -24.77
C ALA A 16 -6.73 -11.26 -24.40
N THR A 17 -7.22 -10.02 -24.57
CA THR A 17 -6.57 -8.86 -23.97
C THR A 17 -6.67 -9.04 -22.46
N SER A 18 -5.59 -9.51 -21.86
CA SER A 18 -5.36 -9.42 -20.43
C SER A 18 -5.38 -7.93 -20.08
N GLY A 19 -6.56 -7.43 -19.71
CA GLY A 19 -6.72 -6.11 -19.15
C GLY A 19 -5.82 -6.03 -17.92
N TYR A 20 -4.70 -5.33 -18.06
CA TYR A 20 -3.90 -4.90 -16.92
C TYR A 20 -4.75 -3.91 -16.14
N SER A 21 -5.63 -4.44 -15.29
CA SER A 21 -6.47 -3.62 -14.45
C SER A 21 -5.57 -2.82 -13.51
N GLN A 22 -5.66 -1.50 -13.60
CA GLN A 22 -4.89 -0.60 -12.74
C GLN A 22 -5.40 -0.78 -11.32
N LYS A 23 -4.60 -1.43 -10.47
CA LYS A 23 -5.02 -1.74 -9.10
C LYS A 23 -5.06 -0.45 -8.28
N THR A 24 -6.19 -0.13 -7.67
CA THR A 24 -6.30 1.00 -6.75
C THR A 24 -5.80 0.63 -5.36
N TYR A 25 -5.16 1.58 -4.67
CA TYR A 25 -4.92 1.48 -3.23
C TYR A 25 -6.10 2.03 -2.43
N LEU A 26 -6.26 1.54 -1.20
CA LEU A 26 -7.26 2.03 -0.25
C LEU A 26 -6.60 3.06 0.67
N LYS A 27 -7.20 4.24 0.79
CA LYS A 27 -6.82 5.28 1.75
C LYS A 27 -8.02 5.61 2.64
N ILE A 28 -7.76 5.71 3.93
CA ILE A 28 -8.75 5.98 4.98
C ILE A 28 -8.27 7.23 5.68
N THR A 29 -8.93 8.36 5.45
CA THR A 29 -8.73 9.59 6.20
C THR A 29 -9.68 9.57 7.39
N LYS A 30 -9.14 9.63 8.61
CA LYS A 30 -9.93 9.48 9.84
C LYS A 30 -10.47 10.81 10.38
N SER A 31 -9.83 11.93 10.06
CA SER A 31 -10.24 13.28 10.46
C SER A 31 -9.81 14.32 9.42
N GLU A 32 -10.26 15.58 9.59
CA GLU A 32 -9.83 16.72 8.76
C GLU A 32 -8.38 17.15 9.02
N GLN A 33 -7.69 16.55 10.00
CA GLN A 33 -6.29 16.87 10.27
C GLN A 33 -5.40 16.40 9.12
N THR A 34 -4.53 17.29 8.65
CA THR A 34 -3.54 16.97 7.63
C THR A 34 -2.66 15.80 8.08
N ASN A 35 -2.60 14.75 7.26
CA ASN A 35 -1.83 13.52 7.46
C ASN A 35 -2.41 12.49 8.44
N ASP A 36 -3.66 12.64 8.91
CA ASP A 36 -4.35 11.58 9.64
C ASP A 36 -5.04 10.60 8.67
N TYR A 37 -4.22 9.74 8.07
CA TYR A 37 -4.71 8.71 7.18
C TYR A 37 -4.01 7.36 7.36
N THR A 38 -4.73 6.28 7.10
CA THR A 38 -4.20 4.93 6.99
C THR A 38 -4.36 4.46 5.56
N MET A 39 -3.36 3.76 5.02
CA MET A 39 -3.39 3.30 3.65
C MET A 39 -3.07 1.81 3.55
N TYR A 40 -3.70 1.15 2.59
CA TYR A 40 -3.50 -0.27 2.30
C TYR A 40 -3.08 -0.47 0.84
N PRO A 41 -2.21 -1.45 0.58
CA PRO A 41 -1.66 -1.67 -0.75
C PRO A 41 -2.74 -2.09 -1.76
N PRO A 42 -2.45 -1.95 -3.06
CA PRO A 42 -3.38 -2.33 -4.11
C PRO A 42 -3.82 -3.80 -4.02
N GLY A 43 -5.10 -4.05 -4.25
CA GLY A 43 -5.70 -5.39 -4.15
C GLY A 43 -6.13 -5.80 -2.74
N THR A 44 -5.95 -4.94 -1.73
CA THR A 44 -6.51 -5.17 -0.40
C THR A 44 -8.03 -5.21 -0.44
N LYS A 45 -8.64 -6.35 -0.09
CA LYS A 45 -10.10 -6.48 -0.03
C LYS A 45 -10.64 -5.63 1.12
N PHE A 46 -11.78 -4.98 0.93
CA PHE A 46 -12.45 -4.22 1.99
C PHE A 46 -13.95 -4.08 1.72
N GLU A 47 -14.70 -3.83 2.79
CA GLU A 47 -16.14 -3.53 2.80
C GLU A 47 -16.42 -2.38 3.76
N LEU A 48 -17.04 -1.31 3.27
CA LEU A 48 -17.57 -0.21 4.07
C LEU A 48 -19.07 -0.43 4.25
N LYS A 49 -19.51 -0.56 5.51
CA LYS A 49 -20.90 -0.75 5.87
C LYS A 49 -21.45 0.50 6.54
N ASN A 50 -22.64 0.93 6.15
CA ASN A 50 -23.36 2.01 6.84
C ASN A 50 -23.92 1.53 8.19
N LYS A 51 -24.59 2.42 8.93
CA LYS A 51 -25.19 2.11 10.24
C LYS A 51 -26.22 0.97 10.23
N HIS A 52 -26.81 0.70 9.07
CA HIS A 52 -27.78 -0.39 8.87
C HIS A 52 -27.12 -1.71 8.45
N GLY A 53 -25.80 -1.73 8.27
CA GLY A 53 -25.04 -2.92 7.87
C GLY A 53 -24.96 -3.15 6.36
N TYR A 54 -25.51 -2.26 5.53
CA TYR A 54 -25.42 -2.38 4.07
C TYR A 54 -24.03 -2.00 3.56
N ILE A 55 -23.49 -2.79 2.64
CA ILE A 55 -22.22 -2.50 1.97
C ILE A 55 -22.44 -1.37 0.97
N VAL A 56 -21.87 -0.20 1.25
CA VAL A 56 -21.98 1.00 0.39
C VAL A 56 -20.72 1.23 -0.45
N PHE A 57 -19.59 0.64 -0.05
CA PHE A 57 -18.32 0.76 -0.74
C PHE A 57 -17.52 -0.52 -0.54
N LYS A 58 -16.86 -1.01 -1.58
CA LYS A 58 -16.04 -2.22 -1.52
C LYS A 58 -14.88 -2.14 -2.49
N ASN A 59 -13.95 -3.09 -2.33
CA ASN A 59 -12.84 -3.24 -3.27
C ASN A 59 -13.36 -3.40 -4.71
N SER A 60 -12.82 -2.57 -5.60
CA SER A 60 -12.97 -2.64 -7.06
C SER A 60 -11.81 -1.89 -7.69
N ASP A 61 -11.55 -2.12 -8.96
CA ASP A 61 -10.49 -1.41 -9.68
C ASP A 61 -10.89 0.02 -10.10
N THR A 62 -12.18 0.35 -10.06
CA THR A 62 -12.66 1.70 -10.32
C THR A 62 -12.32 2.63 -9.13
N PRO A 63 -11.61 3.75 -9.35
CA PRO A 63 -11.39 4.77 -8.34
C PRO A 63 -12.72 5.33 -7.82
N GLY A 64 -12.69 5.90 -6.63
CA GLY A 64 -13.88 6.51 -6.05
C GLY A 64 -13.65 6.88 -4.60
N ALA A 65 -14.61 7.60 -4.03
CA ALA A 65 -14.54 7.97 -2.63
C ALA A 65 -15.93 8.01 -2.01
N ILE A 66 -15.99 7.74 -0.72
CA ILE A 66 -17.15 7.96 0.13
C ILE A 66 -16.73 8.89 1.26
N LEU A 67 -17.47 9.98 1.41
CA LEU A 67 -17.37 10.86 2.58
C LEU A 67 -18.11 10.19 3.74
N ILE A 68 -17.48 10.17 4.91
CA ILE A 68 -18.05 9.61 6.13
C ILE A 68 -18.75 10.76 6.86
N ASN A 69 -20.09 10.75 6.82
CA ASN A 69 -20.97 11.75 7.43
C ASN A 69 -21.99 11.15 8.41
N GLU A 70 -21.89 9.85 8.68
CA GLU A 70 -22.64 9.11 9.69
C GLU A 70 -21.76 7.98 10.21
N ASN A 71 -22.32 7.09 11.06
CA ASN A 71 -21.57 5.96 11.57
C ASN A 71 -21.41 4.86 10.51
N TYR A 72 -20.17 4.61 10.11
CA TYR A 72 -19.78 3.50 9.25
C TYR A 72 -18.86 2.52 9.97
N THR A 73 -18.87 1.28 9.50
CA THR A 73 -17.88 0.27 9.87
C THR A 73 -17.14 -0.18 8.62
N LEU A 74 -15.83 0.08 8.57
CA LEU A 74 -14.95 -0.41 7.52
C LEU A 74 -14.25 -1.68 7.98
N TYR A 75 -14.39 -2.74 7.20
CA TYR A 75 -13.64 -3.97 7.31
C TYR A 75 -12.59 -4.01 6.21
N VAL A 76 -11.33 -4.13 6.58
CA VAL A 76 -10.23 -4.29 5.64
C VAL A 76 -9.64 -5.68 5.84
N TYR A 77 -9.35 -6.40 4.77
CA TYR A 77 -8.87 -7.79 4.78
C TYR A 77 -7.49 -7.84 4.13
N PRO A 78 -6.42 -7.54 4.89
CA PRO A 78 -5.07 -7.57 4.36
C PRO A 78 -4.62 -9.01 4.11
N SER A 79 -3.85 -9.23 3.05
CA SER A 79 -3.37 -10.57 2.66
C SER A 79 -2.39 -11.19 3.67
N TRP A 80 -1.85 -10.41 4.60
CA TRP A 80 -0.81 -10.83 5.54
C TRP A 80 -1.33 -11.27 6.91
N LYS A 81 -2.64 -11.15 7.19
CA LYS A 81 -3.24 -11.60 8.45
C LYS A 81 -4.61 -12.23 8.24
N ASN A 82 -5.00 -13.12 9.16
CA ASN A 82 -6.25 -13.89 9.07
C ASN A 82 -7.47 -13.14 9.62
N SER A 83 -7.26 -12.04 10.36
CA SER A 83 -8.33 -11.21 10.92
C SER A 83 -8.44 -9.88 10.18
N PRO A 84 -9.65 -9.36 9.94
CA PRO A 84 -9.81 -8.05 9.32
C PRO A 84 -9.35 -6.92 10.27
N ASP A 85 -8.86 -5.83 9.71
CA ASP A 85 -8.85 -4.54 10.42
C ASP A 85 -10.27 -3.99 10.45
N LYS A 86 -10.72 -3.56 11.62
CA LYS A 86 -12.05 -2.98 11.82
C LYS A 86 -11.90 -1.53 12.24
N PHE A 87 -12.41 -0.62 11.41
CA PHE A 87 -12.47 0.81 11.72
C PHE A 87 -13.92 1.21 11.94
N LYS A 88 -14.20 1.84 13.09
CA LYS A 88 -15.45 2.58 13.29
C LYS A 88 -15.18 4.02 12.88
N LEU A 89 -15.92 4.51 11.89
CA LEU A 89 -15.72 5.83 11.30
C LEU A 89 -16.99 6.64 11.51
N SER A 90 -16.87 7.80 12.16
CA SER A 90 -17.95 8.78 12.31
C SER A 90 -17.74 10.02 11.43
N GLU A 91 -16.51 10.23 10.96
CA GLU A 91 -16.09 11.34 10.10
C GLU A 91 -14.94 10.91 9.17
N GLY A 92 -14.55 11.79 8.25
CA GLY A 92 -13.44 11.57 7.33
C GLY A 92 -13.86 10.99 5.97
N LYS A 93 -12.98 10.21 5.34
CA LYS A 93 -13.15 9.79 3.94
C LYS A 93 -12.50 8.43 3.67
N VAL A 94 -13.16 7.59 2.87
CA VAL A 94 -12.61 6.33 2.37
C VAL A 94 -12.44 6.43 0.85
N GLU A 95 -11.21 6.27 0.36
CA GLU A 95 -10.83 6.52 -1.03
C GLU A 95 -10.18 5.30 -1.68
N LYS A 96 -10.54 5.02 -2.94
CA LYS A 96 -9.81 4.18 -3.88
C LYS A 96 -9.07 5.07 -4.86
N LEU A 97 -7.75 5.00 -4.86
CA LEU A 97 -6.90 5.88 -5.64
C LEU A 97 -6.03 5.06 -6.61
N LEU A 98 -5.88 5.53 -7.85
CA LEU A 98 -5.08 4.85 -8.87
C LEU A 98 -3.60 4.82 -8.47
N THR A 99 -2.94 3.69 -8.75
CA THR A 99 -1.48 3.63 -8.85
C THR A 99 -1.04 4.28 -10.15
N SER A 100 -1.11 5.61 -10.28
CA SER A 100 -0.57 6.26 -11.48
C SER A 100 0.96 6.10 -11.53
N HIS A 101 1.49 5.93 -12.75
CA HIS A 101 2.92 6.03 -13.02
C HIS A 101 3.39 7.45 -12.63
N PHE A 102 4.14 7.55 -11.53
CA PHE A 102 4.69 8.82 -11.09
C PHE A 102 5.74 9.32 -12.10
N SER A 103 5.44 10.47 -12.72
CA SER A 103 6.40 11.30 -13.42
C SER A 103 7.55 11.71 -12.48
N LYS A 104 8.75 11.83 -13.05
CA LYS A 104 9.99 12.23 -12.38
C LYS A 104 9.77 13.50 -11.55
N SER A 105 9.68 13.37 -10.22
CA SER A 105 9.82 14.50 -9.31
C SER A 105 11.06 14.33 -8.45
N LYS A 106 11.80 15.43 -8.34
CA LYS A 106 12.95 15.66 -7.45
C LYS A 106 12.66 15.14 -6.03
N VAL A 107 13.73 14.70 -5.36
CA VAL A 107 13.81 14.26 -3.95
C VAL A 107 12.83 15.07 -3.09
N LYS A 108 11.71 14.45 -2.70
CA LYS A 108 10.74 15.04 -1.77
C LYS A 108 10.85 14.29 -0.45
N LYS A 109 11.14 15.02 0.62
CA LYS A 109 11.02 14.54 1.99
C LYS A 109 9.53 14.44 2.30
N HIS A 110 9.02 13.23 2.47
CA HIS A 110 7.61 12.99 2.82
C HIS A 110 7.52 12.71 4.33
N LEU A 111 6.76 13.54 5.05
CA LEU A 111 6.39 13.31 6.44
C LEU A 111 4.97 12.73 6.45
N THR A 112 4.79 11.54 7.02
CA THR A 112 3.50 10.85 7.11
C THR A 112 3.29 10.33 8.52
N ILE A 113 2.05 10.24 9.01
CA ILE A 113 1.73 9.85 10.39
C ILE A 113 0.91 8.55 10.38
N SER A 114 1.25 7.59 11.25
CA SER A 114 0.45 6.40 11.53
C SER A 114 0.51 6.11 13.02
N ASN A 115 -0.64 6.10 13.69
CA ASN A 115 -0.75 5.82 15.14
C ASN A 115 0.23 6.64 16.00
N GLY A 116 0.31 7.96 15.79
CA GLY A 116 1.19 8.85 16.55
C GLY A 116 2.67 8.78 16.20
N VAL A 117 3.09 7.82 15.37
CA VAL A 117 4.47 7.74 14.86
C VAL A 117 4.56 8.48 13.53
N THR A 118 5.60 9.29 13.36
CA THR A 118 5.90 9.94 12.08
C THR A 118 6.92 9.11 11.30
N ALA A 119 6.81 9.12 9.98
CA ALA A 119 7.80 8.53 9.08
C ALA A 119 8.42 9.57 8.18
N GLU A 120 9.73 9.48 8.01
CA GLU A 120 10.50 10.17 6.99
C GLU A 120 11.12 9.14 6.05
N TYR A 121 11.06 9.37 4.74
CA TYR A 121 11.75 8.50 3.79
C TYR A 121 12.34 9.25 2.60
N THR A 122 13.40 8.65 2.04
CA THR A 122 14.12 9.13 0.87
C THR A 122 14.21 8.02 -0.16
N ILE A 123 13.93 8.37 -1.42
CA ILE A 123 13.99 7.46 -2.56
C ILE A 123 15.00 8.01 -3.56
N HIS A 124 15.92 7.16 -4.00
CA HIS A 124 16.91 7.50 -5.00
C HIS A 124 17.04 6.36 -6.01
N LYS A 125 17.61 6.64 -7.17
CA LYS A 125 17.88 5.62 -8.18
C LYS A 125 18.99 4.69 -7.71
N SER A 126 18.94 3.43 -8.13
CA SER A 126 20.05 2.50 -7.91
C SER A 126 21.15 2.75 -8.95
N ASP A 127 22.39 2.91 -8.49
CA ASP A 127 23.56 3.04 -9.36
C ASP A 127 23.92 1.71 -10.04
N LYS A 128 23.57 0.58 -9.41
CA LYS A 128 23.86 -0.76 -9.94
C LYS A 128 22.73 -1.32 -10.82
N LYS A 129 21.49 -0.87 -10.59
CA LYS A 129 20.28 -1.38 -11.27
C LYS A 129 19.48 -0.19 -11.81
N PRO A 130 19.75 0.28 -13.04
CA PRO A 130 19.23 1.54 -13.58
C PRO A 130 17.70 1.68 -13.59
N ASN A 131 16.98 0.55 -13.62
CA ASN A 131 15.52 0.49 -13.62
C ASN A 131 14.90 0.34 -12.22
N LYS A 132 15.73 0.35 -11.17
CA LYS A 132 15.29 0.20 -9.77
C LYS A 132 15.63 1.42 -8.94
N LYS A 133 14.90 1.55 -7.83
CA LYS A 133 15.06 2.58 -6.82
C LYS A 133 15.42 1.93 -5.49
N ASN A 134 16.13 2.70 -4.68
CA ASN A 134 16.51 2.38 -3.31
C ASN A 134 15.67 3.22 -2.34
N LEU A 135 15.48 2.72 -1.13
CA LEU A 135 14.67 3.34 -0.08
C LEU A 135 15.48 3.44 1.22
N LYS A 136 15.45 4.62 1.84
CA LYS A 136 15.78 4.79 3.25
C LYS A 136 14.55 5.32 3.96
N PHE A 137 14.04 4.59 4.94
CA PHE A 137 12.80 4.86 5.65
C PHE A 137 13.08 4.88 7.15
N LYS A 138 12.61 5.90 7.87
CA LYS A 138 12.86 6.08 9.31
C LYS A 138 11.59 6.54 10.01
N LEU A 139 11.26 5.88 11.11
CA LEU A 139 10.21 6.28 12.02
C LEU A 139 10.76 7.17 13.16
N SER A 140 9.93 8.05 13.72
CA SER A 140 10.30 8.89 14.87
C SER A 140 10.60 8.09 16.13
N ASN A 141 10.10 6.86 16.23
CA ASN A 141 10.38 5.95 17.33
C ASN A 141 11.71 5.17 17.17
N GLY A 142 12.51 5.51 16.15
CA GLY A 142 13.86 4.99 15.99
C GLY A 142 14.01 3.82 15.01
N ILE A 143 12.92 3.19 14.57
CA ILE A 143 13.00 2.12 13.57
C ILE A 143 13.46 2.69 12.23
N THR A 144 14.51 2.10 11.66
CA THR A 144 15.00 2.43 10.31
C THR A 144 14.94 1.18 9.43
N PHE A 145 14.46 1.33 8.21
CA PHE A 145 14.47 0.32 7.14
C PHE A 145 15.24 0.87 5.94
N GLU A 146 16.19 0.09 5.43
CA GLU A 146 16.98 0.42 4.24
C GLU A 146 16.81 -0.68 3.20
N TYR A 147 16.51 -0.30 1.95
CA TYR A 147 16.51 -1.17 0.77
C TYR A 147 17.50 -0.62 -0.25
N TYR A 148 18.53 -1.42 -0.56
CA TYR A 148 19.59 -1.09 -1.50
C TYR A 148 19.87 -2.27 -2.43
N ASP A 149 19.63 -2.08 -3.72
CA ASP A 149 20.02 -3.03 -4.79
C ASP A 149 19.49 -4.47 -4.59
N ASP A 150 18.25 -4.59 -4.11
CA ASP A 150 17.58 -5.86 -3.75
C ASP A 150 18.05 -6.51 -2.43
N LYS A 151 18.86 -5.80 -1.64
CA LYS A 151 19.14 -6.14 -0.25
C LYS A 151 18.38 -5.21 0.67
N TYR A 152 17.98 -5.72 1.83
CA TYR A 152 17.28 -4.92 2.81
C TYR A 152 17.64 -5.32 4.24
N TYR A 153 17.57 -4.36 5.14
CA TYR A 153 17.78 -4.55 6.57
C TYR A 153 17.02 -3.48 7.35
N ALA A 154 16.77 -3.77 8.61
CA ALA A 154 16.12 -2.84 9.53
C ALA A 154 16.84 -2.89 10.88
N TYR A 155 16.78 -1.79 11.60
CA TYR A 155 17.41 -1.67 12.91
C TYR A 155 16.69 -0.63 13.78
N LEU A 156 16.85 -0.74 15.09
CA LEU A 156 16.27 0.17 16.08
C LEU A 156 17.34 1.13 16.62
N ASN A 157 17.15 2.43 16.39
CA ASN A 157 18.03 3.53 16.78
C ASN A 157 19.41 3.54 16.09
N LYS A 158 20.17 2.44 16.19
CA LYS A 158 21.52 2.29 15.66
C LYS A 158 21.69 0.98 14.87
N LYS A 159 22.64 0.96 13.93
CA LYS A 159 22.83 -0.15 12.97
C LYS A 159 23.22 -1.48 13.63
N GLU A 160 23.71 -1.45 14.86
CA GLU A 160 24.09 -2.64 15.62
C GLU A 160 22.86 -3.41 16.13
N ASN A 161 21.71 -2.74 16.26
CA ASN A 161 20.47 -3.31 16.78
C ASN A 161 19.56 -3.78 15.64
N TYR A 162 20.01 -4.78 14.89
CA TYR A 162 19.23 -5.32 13.76
C TYR A 162 17.90 -5.91 14.21
N LEU A 163 16.85 -5.58 13.45
CA LEU A 163 15.51 -6.10 13.65
C LEU A 163 15.24 -7.24 12.67
N GLN A 164 14.48 -8.24 13.11
CA GLN A 164 14.05 -9.32 12.25
C GLN A 164 13.04 -8.80 11.22
N ILE A 165 13.28 -9.15 9.96
CA ILE A 165 12.35 -8.85 8.86
C ILE A 165 11.71 -10.16 8.42
N LYS A 166 10.41 -10.27 8.62
CA LYS A 166 9.60 -11.41 8.21
C LYS A 166 8.83 -11.08 6.93
N LYS A 167 8.64 -12.08 6.07
CA LYS A 167 7.86 -12.00 4.82
C LYS A 167 8.27 -10.75 4.00
N GLN A 168 7.31 -10.11 3.33
CA GLN A 168 7.51 -8.88 2.55
C GLN A 168 7.53 -7.65 3.49
N TYR A 169 8.64 -7.45 4.20
CA TYR A 169 8.95 -6.26 5.01
C TYR A 169 8.06 -6.02 6.25
N ILE A 170 7.76 -7.09 6.99
CA ILE A 170 7.22 -6.99 8.35
C ILE A 170 8.40 -6.94 9.31
N ILE A 171 8.61 -5.80 9.96
CA ILE A 171 9.70 -5.56 10.90
C ILE A 171 9.12 -5.56 12.31
N GLU A 172 9.51 -6.56 13.11
CA GLU A 172 9.08 -6.70 14.50
C GLU A 172 10.15 -6.10 15.43
N SER A 173 9.70 -5.38 16.45
CA SER A 173 10.54 -4.77 17.48
C SER A 173 9.85 -4.81 18.84
N GLU A 174 10.59 -4.51 19.90
CA GLU A 174 10.05 -4.41 21.26
C GLU A 174 8.96 -3.33 21.40
N ILE A 175 9.04 -2.26 20.59
CA ILE A 175 8.10 -1.13 20.64
C ILE A 175 6.89 -1.29 19.70
N GLY A 176 6.88 -2.30 18.84
CA GLY A 176 5.79 -2.51 17.90
C GLY A 176 6.22 -3.19 16.60
N THR A 177 5.26 -3.28 15.68
CA THR A 177 5.43 -3.89 14.37
C THR A 177 5.29 -2.84 13.27
N LEU A 178 6.36 -2.64 12.49
CA LEU A 178 6.32 -1.88 11.25
C LEU A 178 6.01 -2.81 10.08
N LYS A 179 4.92 -2.54 9.37
CA LYS A 179 4.55 -3.21 8.13
C LYS A 179 4.84 -2.26 6.98
N LEU A 180 5.81 -2.59 6.14
CA LEU A 180 6.25 -1.74 5.05
C LEU A 180 6.00 -2.42 3.70
N SER A 181 5.73 -1.65 2.66
CA SER A 181 5.72 -2.14 1.28
C SER A 181 6.46 -1.15 0.41
N PHE A 182 7.45 -1.63 -0.32
CA PHE A 182 8.22 -0.82 -1.25
C PHE A 182 8.25 -1.49 -2.62
N ASN A 183 7.87 -0.75 -3.65
CA ASN A 183 8.02 -1.19 -5.03
C ASN A 183 9.27 -0.53 -5.65
N PRO A 184 10.36 -1.27 -5.88
CA PRO A 184 11.61 -0.70 -6.38
C PRO A 184 11.51 -0.17 -7.82
N ASN A 185 10.51 -0.59 -8.61
CA ASN A 185 10.33 -0.08 -9.97
C ASN A 185 9.63 1.30 -9.96
N SER A 186 8.58 1.45 -9.16
CA SER A 186 7.79 2.70 -9.11
C SER A 186 8.27 3.68 -8.04
N GLY A 187 8.92 3.21 -6.97
CA GLY A 187 9.25 4.02 -5.80
C GLY A 187 8.05 4.28 -4.88
N ILE A 188 6.97 3.52 -5.01
CA ILE A 188 5.82 3.66 -4.12
C ILE A 188 6.18 3.00 -2.78
N VAL A 189 5.93 3.73 -1.68
CA VAL A 189 6.13 3.28 -0.31
C VAL A 189 4.79 3.31 0.41
N TRP A 190 4.43 2.21 1.06
CA TRP A 190 3.33 2.11 2.02
C TRP A 190 3.88 1.68 3.36
N TRP A 191 3.29 2.16 4.44
CA TRP A 191 3.66 1.69 5.76
C TRP A 191 2.52 1.85 6.75
N VAL A 192 2.52 0.99 7.76
CA VAL A 192 1.69 1.07 8.96
C VAL A 192 2.56 0.67 10.14
N PHE A 193 2.45 1.39 11.25
CA PHE A 193 3.05 1.01 12.52
C PHE A 193 1.97 0.63 13.53
N GLU A 194 2.10 -0.54 14.13
CA GLU A 194 1.23 -1.03 15.20
C GLU A 194 2.04 -1.13 16.49
N GLU A 195 1.68 -0.35 17.51
CA GLU A 195 2.32 -0.40 18.82
C GLU A 195 2.00 -1.73 19.53
N ASN A 196 2.97 -2.27 20.27
CA ASN A 196 2.73 -3.43 21.13
C ASN A 196 1.87 -2.97 22.31
N LYS A 197 0.77 -3.69 22.58
CA LYS A 197 -0.08 -3.42 23.74
C LYS A 197 0.58 -3.87 25.05
#